data_AF-S6UJ24-F1
#
_entry.id   AF-S6UJ24-F1
#
_cell.length_a   1.000
_cell.length_b   1.000
_cell.length_c   1.000
_cell.angle_alpha   90.00
_cell.angle_beta   90.00
_cell.angle_gamma   90.00
#
_symmetry.space_group_name_H-M   'P 1'
#
loop_
_entity.id
_entity.type
_entity.pdbx_description
1 polymer ?
#
loop_
_entity_poly.entity_id
_entity_poly.type
_entity_poly.pdbx_seq_one_letter_code
_entity_poly.pdbx_strand_id
1 'polypeptide(L)'
;MTSPLRRSTLTIVLCFIVALIEGFDLQAAGTAAAGLRQTFALDPKMMGWVFSAGIIGLLPGAFFGGWIADRIGRKKILVGAVLLFGVFSLSTAYVETFSGLLLVRFMTGLGLGAALPNLIALCA
;
A
#
# COMPACT_ATOMS: atom_id res chain seq x y z
N MET A 1 13.45 31.55 -2.09
CA MET A 1 14.52 30.82 -2.81
C MET A 1 14.74 29.46 -2.15
N THR A 2 13.94 28.44 -2.48
CA THR A 2 14.22 27.06 -2.00
C THR A 2 15.14 26.39 -3.01
N SER A 3 16.40 26.18 -2.64
CA SER A 3 17.39 25.55 -3.52
C SER A 3 16.88 24.20 -4.06
N PRO A 4 17.16 23.86 -5.34
CA PRO A 4 16.73 22.60 -5.96
C PRO A 4 17.17 21.36 -5.16
N LEU A 5 18.32 21.44 -4.48
CA LEU A 5 18.80 20.41 -3.54
C LEU A 5 17.84 20.14 -2.38
N ARG A 6 17.28 21.18 -1.74
CA ARG A 6 16.38 21.02 -0.58
C ARG A 6 15.07 20.31 -0.95
N ARG A 7 14.59 20.48 -2.18
CA ARG A 7 13.37 19.81 -2.69
C ARG A 7 13.61 18.33 -2.98
N SER A 8 14.80 17.99 -3.48
CA SER A 8 15.17 16.60 -3.75
C SER A 8 15.33 15.81 -2.44
N THR A 9 16.06 16.36 -1.46
CA THR A 9 16.20 15.76 -0.13
C THR A 9 14.85 15.52 0.54
N LEU A 10 13.93 16.49 0.48
CA LEU A 10 12.58 16.32 1.03
C LEU A 10 11.81 15.19 0.35
N THR A 11 11.94 15.04 -0.96
CA THR A 11 11.27 13.98 -1.72
C THR A 11 11.82 12.61 -1.33
N ILE A 12 13.14 12.48 -1.20
CA ILE A 12 13.79 11.24 -0.75
C ILE A 12 13.36 10.87 0.68
N VAL A 13 13.30 11.84 1.59
CA VAL A 13 12.83 11.61 2.97
C VAL A 13 11.37 11.15 2.98
N LEU A 14 10.50 11.76 2.16
CA LEU A 14 9.11 11.34 2.03
C LEU A 14 9.00 9.92 1.46
N CYS A 15 9.77 9.60 0.42
CA CYS A 15 9.87 8.25 -0.13
C CYS A 15 10.30 7.24 0.95
N PHE A 16 11.32 7.58 1.75
CA PHE A 16 11.77 6.73 2.84
C PHE A 16 10.68 6.48 3.90
N ILE A 17 9.96 7.54 4.30
CA ILE A 17 8.83 7.41 5.24
C ILE A 17 7.74 6.50 4.66
N VAL A 18 7.41 6.65 3.37
CA VAL A 18 6.43 5.78 2.71
C VAL A 18 6.88 4.33 2.76
N ALA A 19 8.13 4.03 2.37
CA ALA A 19 8.66 2.67 2.42
C ALA A 19 8.63 2.07 3.84
N LEU A 20 8.89 2.88 4.87
CA LEU A 20 8.76 2.45 6.27
C LEU A 20 7.32 2.11 6.65
N ILE A 21 6.35 2.94 6.24
CA ILE A 21 4.93 2.70 6.50
C ILE A 21 4.46 1.43 5.78
N GLU A 22 4.90 1.22 4.54
CA GLU A 22 4.59 0.00 3.77
C GLU A 22 5.13 -1.25 4.46
N GLY A 23 6.39 -1.22 4.92
CA GLY A 23 6.97 -2.32 5.70
C GLY A 23 6.24 -2.58 7.02
N PHE A 24 5.81 -1.51 7.70
CA PHE A 24 5.03 -1.60 8.93
C PHE A 24 3.65 -2.25 8.70
N ASP A 25 2.93 -1.93 7.62
CA ASP A 25 1.61 -2.50 7.33
C ASP A 25 1.68 -4.01 7.03
N LEU A 26 2.71 -4.45 6.31
CA LEU A 26 2.96 -5.88 6.09
C LEU A 26 3.22 -6.62 7.41
N GLN A 27 4.00 -6.00 8.31
CA GLN A 27 4.29 -6.58 9.62
C GLN A 27 3.05 -6.60 10.51
N ALA A 28 2.27 -5.50 10.53
CA ALA A 28 1.03 -5.38 11.28
C ALA A 28 -0.03 -6.40 10.81
N ALA A 29 -0.12 -6.67 9.50
CA ALA A 29 -1.00 -7.72 8.98
C ALA A 29 -0.58 -9.11 9.48
N GLY A 30 0.73 -9.38 9.56
CA GLY A 30 1.28 -10.61 10.09
C GLY A 30 0.99 -10.81 11.59
N THR A 31 1.14 -9.76 12.40
CA THR A 31 0.85 -9.83 13.85
C THR A 31 -0.65 -9.90 14.12
N ALA A 32 -1.46 -9.17 13.35
CA ALA A 32 -2.92 -9.21 13.44
C ALA A 32 -3.53 -10.53 12.95
N ALA A 33 -2.77 -11.36 12.23
CA ALA A 33 -3.25 -12.61 11.64
C ALA A 33 -3.94 -13.54 12.64
N ALA A 34 -3.37 -13.69 13.84
CA ALA A 34 -3.94 -14.53 14.89
C ALA A 34 -5.26 -13.96 15.43
N GLY A 35 -5.33 -12.63 15.64
CA GLY A 35 -6.54 -11.94 16.09
C GLY A 35 -7.66 -11.94 15.06
N LEU A 36 -7.32 -11.72 13.78
CA LEU A 36 -8.25 -11.83 12.65
C LEU A 36 -8.84 -13.24 12.58
N ARG A 37 -8.01 -14.26 12.78
CA ARG A 37 -8.48 -15.65 12.76
C ARG A 37 -9.47 -15.96 13.88
N GLN A 38 -9.24 -15.45 15.08
CA GLN A 38 -10.14 -15.62 16.22
C GLN A 38 -11.45 -14.83 16.05
N THR A 39 -11.36 -13.59 15.56
CA THR A 39 -12.52 -12.68 15.44
C THR A 39 -13.46 -13.09 14.30
N PHE A 40 -12.90 -13.51 13.17
CA PHE A 40 -13.66 -13.88 11.97
C PHE A 40 -13.86 -15.40 11.82
N ALA A 41 -13.45 -16.19 12.82
CA ALA A 41 -13.48 -17.66 12.80
C ALA A 41 -12.89 -18.27 11.51
N LEU A 42 -11.75 -17.74 11.05
CA LEU A 42 -11.19 -18.07 9.74
C LEU A 42 -10.40 -19.37 9.75
N ASP A 43 -10.66 -20.21 8.75
CA ASP A 43 -9.86 -21.38 8.45
C ASP A 43 -8.44 -20.96 7.98
N PRO A 44 -7.37 -21.72 8.26
CA PRO A 44 -6.03 -21.49 7.71
C PRO A 44 -6.01 -21.17 6.21
N LYS A 45 -6.85 -21.83 5.42
CA LYS A 45 -6.95 -21.56 3.97
C LYS A 45 -7.46 -20.16 3.67
N MET A 46 -8.41 -19.65 4.46
CA MET A 46 -8.98 -18.31 4.28
C MET A 46 -7.98 -17.20 4.61
N MET A 47 -7.14 -17.41 5.62
CA MET A 47 -6.04 -16.48 5.91
C MET A 47 -5.05 -16.37 4.75
N GLY A 48 -4.78 -17.47 4.05
CA GLY A 48 -3.99 -17.46 2.81
C GLY A 48 -4.58 -16.49 1.78
N TRP A 49 -5.90 -16.54 1.58
CA TRP A 49 -6.60 -15.62 0.67
C TRP A 49 -6.48 -14.15 1.09
N VAL A 50 -6.48 -13.82 2.38
CA VAL A 50 -6.32 -12.44 2.87
C VAL A 50 -4.96 -11.86 2.48
N PHE A 51 -3.88 -12.63 2.66
CA PHE A 51 -2.54 -12.21 2.25
C PHE A 51 -2.39 -12.20 0.72
N SER A 52 -2.92 -13.21 0.03
CA SER A 52 -2.89 -13.27 -1.43
C SER A 52 -3.66 -12.12 -2.07
N ALA A 53 -4.80 -11.69 -1.51
CA ALA A 53 -5.57 -10.56 -2.03
C ALA A 53 -4.73 -9.27 -2.10
N GLY A 54 -3.90 -9.01 -1.09
CA GLY A 54 -2.96 -7.88 -1.10
C GLY A 54 -1.92 -8.00 -2.22
N ILE A 55 -1.31 -9.17 -2.38
CA ILE A 55 -0.33 -9.43 -3.44
C ILE A 55 -0.97 -9.34 -4.84
N ILE A 56 -2.18 -9.86 -4.99
CA ILE A 56 -2.94 -9.79 -6.25
C ILE A 56 -3.27 -8.34 -6.59
N GLY A 57 -3.54 -7.48 -5.59
CA GLY A 57 -3.73 -6.04 -5.80
C GLY A 57 -2.46 -5.30 -6.21
N LEU A 58 -1.28 -5.77 -5.77
CA LEU A 58 0.01 -5.16 -6.12
C LEU A 58 0.29 -5.17 -7.62
N LEU A 59 -0.06 -6.24 -8.33
CA LEU A 59 0.17 -6.38 -9.77
C LEU A 59 -0.51 -5.28 -10.62
N PRO A 60 -1.84 -5.10 -10.57
CA PRO A 60 -2.51 -4.01 -11.28
C PRO A 60 -2.07 -2.66 -10.72
N GLY A 61 -1.85 -2.54 -9.41
CA GLY A 61 -1.33 -1.32 -8.79
C GLY A 61 -0.01 -0.86 -9.41
N ALA A 62 0.96 -1.77 -9.56
CA ALA A 62 2.26 -1.46 -10.14
C ALA A 62 2.17 -1.16 -11.64
N PHE A 63 1.37 -1.94 -12.37
CA PHE A 63 1.19 -1.75 -13.81
C PHE A 63 0.53 -0.39 -14.12
N PHE A 64 -0.65 -0.13 -13.54
CA PHE A 64 -1.36 1.14 -13.77
C PHE A 64 -0.68 2.31 -13.08
N GLY A 65 -0.16 2.13 -11.87
CA GLY A 65 0.53 3.17 -11.12
C GLY A 65 1.81 3.66 -11.79
N GLY A 66 2.60 2.77 -12.38
CA GLY A 66 3.76 3.16 -13.19
C GLY A 66 3.35 3.87 -14.49
N TRP A 67 2.42 3.28 -15.25
CA TRP A 67 1.98 3.83 -16.53
C TRP A 67 1.33 5.22 -16.41
N ILE A 68 0.46 5.41 -15.40
CA ILE A 68 -0.20 6.69 -15.16
C ILE A 68 0.80 7.71 -14.61
N ALA A 69 1.77 7.29 -13.79
CA ALA A 69 2.81 8.17 -13.27
C ALA A 69 3.72 8.76 -14.34
N ASP A 70 4.01 7.99 -15.39
CA ASP A 70 4.78 8.48 -16.53
C ASP A 70 4.04 9.57 -17.32
N ARG A 71 2.69 9.59 -17.28
CA ARG A 71 1.86 10.60 -17.95
C ARG A 71 1.51 11.82 -17.09
N ILE A 72 1.15 11.61 -15.83
CA ILE A 72 0.60 12.65 -14.94
C ILE A 72 1.69 13.23 -14.02
N GLY A 73 2.81 12.53 -13.88
CA GLY A 73 3.96 12.88 -13.05
C GLY A 73 4.04 12.01 -11.80
N ARG A 74 5.21 11.38 -11.61
CA ARG A 74 5.52 10.42 -10.53
C ARG A 74 5.13 10.90 -9.14
N LYS A 75 5.43 12.16 -8.81
CA LYS A 75 5.15 12.72 -7.47
C LYS A 75 3.65 12.76 -7.15
N LYS A 76 2.79 13.09 -8.12
CA LYS A 76 1.35 13.18 -7.90
C LYS A 76 0.74 11.80 -7.68
N ILE A 77 1.16 10.82 -8.48
CA ILE A 77 0.71 9.44 -8.35
C ILE A 77 1.21 8.79 -7.08
N LEU A 78 2.46 9.04 -6.66
CA LEU A 78 2.97 8.58 -5.37
C LEU A 78 2.08 9.07 -4.21
N VAL A 79 1.75 10.37 -4.17
CA VAL A 79 0.89 10.93 -3.12
C VAL A 79 -0.51 10.31 -3.17
N GLY A 80 -1.09 10.16 -4.35
CA GLY A 80 -2.40 9.51 -4.52
C GLY A 80 -2.40 8.04 -4.06
N ALA A 81 -1.35 7.30 -4.40
CA ALA A 81 -1.18 5.90 -4.02
C ALA A 81 -1.05 5.73 -2.50
N VAL A 82 -0.27 6.59 -1.85
CA VAL A 82 -0.11 6.60 -0.38
C VAL A 82 -1.41 6.95 0.32
N LEU A 83 -2.16 7.93 -0.19
CA LEU A 83 -3.47 8.28 0.34
C LEU A 83 -4.47 7.12 0.20
N LEU A 84 -4.50 6.49 -0.97
CA LEU A 84 -5.35 5.34 -1.24
C LEU A 84 -5.02 4.18 -0.27
N PHE A 85 -3.74 3.84 -0.16
CA PHE A 85 -3.24 2.86 0.78
C PHE A 85 -3.62 3.19 2.23
N GLY A 86 -3.39 4.42 2.68
CA GLY A 86 -3.68 4.84 4.06
C GLY A 86 -5.18 4.79 4.40
N VAL A 87 -6.03 5.25 3.49
CA VAL A 87 -7.49 5.23 3.67
C VAL A 87 -8.01 3.79 3.77
N PHE A 88 -7.56 2.89 2.89
CA PHE A 88 -8.00 1.50 2.94
C PHE A 88 -7.38 0.71 4.10
N SER A 89 -6.16 1.05 4.52
CA SER A 89 -5.53 0.46 5.71
C SER A 89 -6.34 0.83 6.96
N LEU A 90 -6.69 2.11 7.14
CA LEU A 90 -7.59 2.57 8.20
C LEU A 90 -8.98 1.91 8.12
N SER A 91 -9.53 1.79 6.91
CA SER A 91 -10.83 1.15 6.69
C SER A 91 -10.85 -0.33 7.12
N THR A 92 -9.69 -1.01 7.11
CA THR A 92 -9.59 -2.41 7.55
C THR A 92 -10.04 -2.58 9.01
N ALA A 93 -9.83 -1.56 9.87
CA ALA A 93 -10.25 -1.62 11.26
C ALA A 93 -11.78 -1.63 11.46
N TYR A 94 -12.55 -1.20 10.47
CA TYR A 94 -14.01 -1.09 10.52
C TYR A 94 -14.73 -2.24 9.79
N VAL A 95 -13.99 -3.13 9.15
CA VAL A 95 -14.59 -4.23 8.40
C VAL A 95 -14.89 -5.39 9.33
N GLU A 96 -16.12 -5.89 9.27
CA GLU A 96 -16.58 -7.03 10.08
C GLU A 96 -16.89 -8.28 9.24
N THR A 97 -16.74 -8.21 7.92
CA THR A 97 -16.99 -9.35 7.01
C THR A 97 -15.72 -9.81 6.29
N PHE A 98 -15.60 -11.12 6.04
CA PHE A 98 -14.45 -11.69 5.33
C PHE A 98 -14.30 -11.15 3.90
N SER A 99 -15.40 -11.04 3.15
CA SER A 99 -15.39 -10.46 1.80
C SER A 99 -14.98 -8.99 1.81
N GLY A 100 -15.43 -8.23 2.81
CA GLY A 100 -14.95 -6.87 3.03
C GLY A 100 -13.44 -6.86 3.25
N LEU A 101 -12.92 -7.76 4.09
CA LEU A 101 -11.51 -7.82 4.44
C LEU A 101 -10.64 -8.07 3.20
N LEU A 102 -11.07 -8.99 2.33
CA LEU A 102 -10.42 -9.24 1.04
C LEU A 102 -10.40 -8.00 0.16
N LEU A 103 -11.51 -7.26 0.09
CA LEU A 103 -11.63 -6.07 -0.75
C LEU A 103 -10.73 -4.94 -0.27
N VAL A 104 -10.74 -4.61 1.03
CA VAL A 104 -9.80 -3.60 1.57
C VAL A 104 -8.35 -4.03 1.40
N ARG A 105 -8.03 -5.32 1.59
CA ARG A 105 -6.66 -5.83 1.38
C ARG A 105 -6.23 -5.75 -0.09
N PHE A 106 -7.12 -6.04 -1.02
CA PHE A 106 -6.85 -5.85 -2.44
C PHE A 106 -6.60 -4.37 -2.77
N MET A 107 -7.41 -3.47 -2.20
CA MET A 107 -7.26 -2.02 -2.43
C MET A 107 -6.00 -1.44 -1.77
N THR A 108 -5.62 -1.91 -0.56
CA THR A 108 -4.33 -1.54 0.04
C THR A 108 -3.16 -2.04 -0.82
N GLY A 109 -3.25 -3.27 -1.33
CA GLY A 109 -2.30 -3.84 -2.27
C GLY A 109 -2.17 -3.03 -3.57
N LEU A 110 -3.29 -2.52 -4.09
CA LEU A 110 -3.31 -1.66 -5.28
C LEU A 110 -2.60 -0.33 -5.03
N GLY A 111 -2.80 0.29 -3.86
CA GLY A 111 -2.08 1.49 -3.45
C GLY A 111 -0.57 1.26 -3.29
N LEU A 112 -0.19 0.20 -2.56
CA LEU A 112 1.20 -0.26 -2.40
C LEU A 112 1.88 -0.51 -3.75
N GLY A 113 1.21 -1.26 -4.62
CA GLY A 113 1.70 -1.57 -5.96
C GLY A 113 2.00 -0.32 -6.77
N ALA A 114 1.16 0.71 -6.68
CA ALA A 114 1.38 1.96 -7.39
C ALA A 114 2.49 2.84 -6.77
N ALA A 115 2.74 2.71 -5.46
CA ALA A 115 3.73 3.51 -4.75
C ALA A 115 5.16 3.02 -5.01
N LEU A 116 5.43 1.72 -4.88
CA LEU A 116 6.77 1.11 -5.01
C LEU A 116 7.55 1.48 -6.30
N PRO A 117 7.02 1.28 -7.53
CA PRO A 117 7.77 1.61 -8.75
C PRO A 117 8.01 3.12 -8.88
N ASN A 118 7.10 3.94 -8.38
CA ASN A 118 7.21 5.39 -8.40
C ASN A 118 8.23 5.93 -7.40
N LEU A 119 8.31 5.27 -6.24
CA LEU A 119 9.31 5.55 -5.21
C LEU A 119 10.71 5.24 -5.73
N ILE A 120 10.92 4.05 -6.30
CA ILE A 120 12.21 3.65 -6.90
C ILE A 120 12.62 4.62 -8.00
N ALA A 121 11.71 4.96 -8.90
CA ALA A 121 12.00 5.85 -10.02
C ALA A 121 12.20 7.33 -9.62
N LEU A 122 11.79 7.75 -8.43
CA LEU A 122 12.06 9.09 -7.89
C LEU A 122 13.39 9.18 -7.12
N CYS A 123 13.89 8.03 -6.65
CA CYS A 123 15.14 7.93 -5.89
C CYS A 123 16.34 7.51 -6.74
N ALA A 124 16.11 6.93 -7.93
CA ALA A 124 17.13 6.63 -8.94
C ALA A 124 17.58 7.89 -9.68
#